data_AF-A0A4U7D2E4-F1
#
_entry.id   AF-A0A4U7D2E4-F1
#
_cell.length_a   1.000
_cell.length_b   1.000
_cell.length_c   1.000
_cell.angle_alpha   90.00
_cell.angle_beta   90.00
_cell.angle_gamma   90.00
#
_symmetry.space_group_name_H-M   'P 1'
#
loop_
_entity.id
_entity.type
_entity.pdbx_description
1 polymer ?
#
loop_
_entity_poly.entity_id
_entity_poly.type
_entity_poly.pdbx_seq_one_letter_code
_entity_poly.pdbx_strand_id
1 'polypeptide(L)' 'YLTYTFGGGVAVLGGTALVYVLTGTTAFTPGGIEALATADPTLARAAFALLAGGFGVKAALMPVHSWLPDAMVA' A
#
# COMPACT_ATOMS: atom_id res chain seq x y z
N TYR A 1 12.44 -13.39 -1.22
CA TYR A 1 12.42 -12.14 -2.00
C TYR A 1 11.15 -11.96 -2.85
N LEU A 2 10.97 -12.69 -3.97
CA LEU A 2 9.86 -12.45 -4.92
C LEU A 2 8.47 -12.51 -4.31
N THR A 3 8.15 -13.53 -3.50
CA THR A 3 6.83 -13.64 -2.87
C THR A 3 6.49 -12.44 -1.98
N TYR A 4 7.49 -11.88 -1.29
CA TYR A 4 7.33 -10.70 -0.45
C TYR A 4 7.11 -9.46 -1.31
N THR A 5 8.04 -9.16 -2.21
CA THR A 5 8.02 -7.90 -2.97
C THR A 5 6.90 -7.87 -4.02
N PHE A 6 6.56 -9.00 -4.62
CA PHE A 6 5.42 -9.14 -5.53
C PHE A 6 4.08 -9.05 -4.77
N GLY A 7 3.94 -9.77 -3.65
CA GLY A 7 2.74 -9.68 -2.81
C GLY A 7 2.50 -8.27 -2.30
N GLY A 8 3.56 -7.59 -1.83
CA GLY A 8 3.49 -6.18 -1.46
C GLY A 8 3.10 -5.27 -2.63
N GLY A 9 3.62 -5.52 -3.83
CA GLY A 9 3.25 -4.79 -5.03
C GLY A 9 1.77 -4.95 -5.41
N VAL A 10 1.23 -6.16 -5.34
CA VAL A 10 -0.20 -6.43 -5.57
C VAL A 10 -1.07 -5.72 -4.54
N ALA A 11 -0.66 -5.71 -3.27
CA ALA A 11 -1.37 -4.97 -2.22
C ALA A 11 -1.38 -3.46 -2.49
N VAL A 12 -0.24 -2.87 -2.90
CA VAL A 12 -0.18 -1.45 -3.28
C VAL A 12 -1.11 -1.17 -4.46
N LEU A 13 -1.07 -2.00 -5.51
CA LEU A 13 -1.94 -1.84 -6.68
C LEU A 13 -3.43 -1.87 -6.30
N GLY A 14 -3.83 -2.84 -5.48
CA GLY A 14 -5.19 -2.94 -4.96
C GLY A 14 -5.60 -1.72 -4.13
N GLY A 15 -4.71 -1.25 -3.26
CA GLY A 15 -4.93 -0.02 -2.48
C GLY A 15 -5.09 1.22 -3.35
N THR A 16 -4.24 1.40 -4.37
CA THR A 16 -4.33 2.51 -5.33
C THR A 16 -5.60 2.42 -6.17
N ALA A 17 -5.98 1.24 -6.64
CA ALA A 17 -7.23 1.03 -7.37
C ALA A 17 -8.45 1.35 -6.50
N LEU A 18 -8.45 0.94 -5.23
CA LEU A 18 -9.52 1.25 -4.29
C LEU A 18 -9.61 2.76 -4.01
N VAL A 19 -8.49 3.47 -3.86
CA VAL A 19 -8.48 4.94 -3.78
C VAL A 19 -9.14 5.53 -5.03
N TYR A 20 -8.74 5.10 -6.23
CA TYR A 20 -9.31 5.60 -7.47
C TYR A 20 -10.83 5.35 -7.57
N VAL A 21 -11.31 4.16 -7.17
CA VAL A 21 -12.74 3.85 -7.14
C VAL A 21 -13.51 4.76 -6.18
N LEU A 22 -12.92 5.11 -5.04
CA LEU A 22 -13.57 5.94 -4.02
C LEU A 22 -13.54 7.44 -4.36
N THR A 23 -12.53 7.93 -5.07
CA THR A 23 -12.27 9.37 -5.23
C THR A 23 -12.25 9.85 -6.67
N GLY A 24 -12.20 8.93 -7.64
CA GLY A 24 -12.00 9.23 -9.06
C GLY A 24 -10.60 9.71 -9.42
N THR A 25 -9.64 9.71 -8.49
CA THR A 25 -8.29 10.23 -8.71
C THR A 25 -7.24 9.53 -7.85
N THR A 26 -6.02 9.48 -8.36
CA THR A 26 -4.82 9.09 -7.59
C THR A 26 -3.87 10.27 -7.40
N ALA A 27 -4.25 11.47 -7.85
CA ALA A 27 -3.43 12.66 -7.73
C ALA A 27 -3.38 13.09 -6.26
N PHE A 28 -2.19 13.01 -5.67
CA PHE A 28 -1.95 13.43 -4.31
C PHE A 28 -1.40 14.86 -4.31
N THR A 29 -2.10 15.77 -3.64
CA THR A 29 -1.67 17.16 -3.44
C THR A 29 -1.35 17.40 -1.96
N PRO A 30 -0.67 18.50 -1.60
CA PRO A 30 -0.55 18.89 -0.19
C PRO A 30 -1.93 18.93 0.47
N GLY A 31 -2.07 18.25 1.62
CA GLY A 31 -3.37 18.04 2.29
C GLY A 31 -4.06 16.71 1.96
N GLY A 32 -3.57 15.96 0.97
CA GLY A 32 -4.12 14.65 0.57
C GLY A 32 -5.26 14.76 -0.43
N ILE A 33 -6.11 13.73 -0.46
CA ILE A 33 -7.28 13.66 -1.35
C ILE A 33 -8.52 13.93 -0.51
N GLU A 34 -9.13 15.10 -0.67
CA GLU A 34 -10.29 15.54 0.13
C GLU A 34 -11.47 14.56 0.05
N ALA A 35 -11.71 13.97 -1.13
CA ALA A 35 -12.79 13.00 -1.35
C ALA A 35 -12.70 11.74 -0.45
N LEU A 36 -11.53 11.40 0.09
CA LEU A 36 -11.40 10.30 1.05
C LEU A 36 -12.03 10.62 2.42
N ALA A 37 -12.19 11.90 2.76
CA ALA A 37 -12.77 12.31 4.05
C ALA A 37 -14.29 12.03 4.13
N THR A 38 -14.97 11.99 2.98
CA THR A 38 -16.41 11.72 2.88
C THR A 38 -16.73 10.33 2.32
N ALA A 39 -15.69 9.56 1.93
CA ALA A 39 -15.82 8.18 1.47
C ALA A 39 -16.23 7.23 2.61
N ASP A 40 -16.68 6.02 2.25
CA ASP A 40 -16.97 4.96 3.22
C ASP A 40 -15.73 4.72 4.12
N PRO A 41 -15.83 4.91 5.45
CA PRO A 41 -14.67 4.82 6.34
C PRO A 41 -14.03 3.43 6.37
N THR A 42 -14.81 2.37 6.14
CA THR A 42 -14.31 1.00 6.14
C THR A 42 -13.47 0.76 4.91
N LEU A 43 -13.95 1.17 3.73
CA LEU A 43 -13.21 1.07 2.48
C LEU A 43 -11.97 1.98 2.46
N ALA A 44 -12.06 3.20 3.01
CA ALA A 44 -10.92 4.09 3.15
C ALA A 44 -9.82 3.50 4.04
N ARG A 45 -10.20 2.87 5.17
CA ARG A 45 -9.26 2.15 6.05
C ARG A 45 -8.66 0.92 5.36
N ALA A 46 -9.45 0.19 4.57
CA ALA A 46 -8.96 -0.94 3.79
C ALA A 46 -7.93 -0.47 2.74
N ALA A 47 -8.19 0.62 2.03
CA ALA A 47 -7.25 1.23 1.09
C ALA A 47 -5.95 1.62 1.80
N PHE A 48 -6.04 2.26 2.97
CA PHE A 48 -4.88 2.60 3.80
C PHE A 48 -4.10 1.35 4.22
N ALA A 49 -4.77 0.31 4.71
CA ALA A 49 -4.11 -0.92 5.16
C ALA A 49 -3.38 -1.64 4.01
N LEU A 50 -3.98 -1.68 2.81
CA LEU A 50 -3.37 -2.24 1.61
C LEU A 50 -2.12 -1.45 1.20
N LEU A 51 -2.20 -0.12 1.17
CA LEU A 51 -1.07 0.75 0.83
C LEU A 51 0.04 0.66 1.88
N ALA A 52 -0.29 0.86 3.16
CA ALA A 52 0.66 0.83 4.27
C ALA A 52 1.31 -0.55 4.42
N GLY A 53 0.53 -1.63 4.30
CA GLY A 53 1.05 -2.99 4.33
C GLY A 53 1.96 -3.29 3.15
N GLY A 54 1.54 -2.95 1.93
CA GLY A 54 2.31 -3.20 0.71
C GLY A 54 3.64 -2.43 0.68
N PHE A 55 3.63 -1.13 1.03
CA PHE A 55 4.85 -0.35 1.21
C PHE A 55 5.67 -0.81 2.41
N GLY A 56 5.03 -1.26 3.49
CA GLY A 56 5.70 -1.82 4.67
C GLY A 56 6.52 -3.06 4.36
N VAL A 57 6.01 -3.95 3.51
CA VAL A 57 6.79 -5.10 3.00
C VAL A 57 8.02 -4.64 2.23
N LYS A 58 7.86 -3.62 1.37
CA LYS A 58 8.97 -3.06 0.57
C LYS A 58 10.00 -2.32 1.43
N ALA A 59 9.58 -1.76 2.56
CA ALA A 59 10.44 -1.13 3.57
C ALA A 59 11.06 -2.14 4.56
N ALA A 60 10.80 -3.45 4.40
CA ALA A 60 11.27 -4.50 5.32
C ALA A 60 10.89 -4.23 6.79
N LEU A 61 9.63 -3.82 7.04
CA LEU A 61 9.13 -3.63 8.41
C LEU A 61 9.01 -4.98 9.15
N MET A 62 9.20 -4.96 10.48
CA MET A 62 8.93 -6.14 11.32
C MET A 62 7.45 -6.54 11.26
N PRO A 63 7.11 -7.84 11.13
CA PRO A 63 8.00 -9.00 11.09
C PRO A 63 8.46 -9.42 9.68
N VAL A 64 8.00 -8.76 8.61
CA VAL A 64 8.18 -9.16 7.19
C VAL A 64 9.51 -8.71 6.55
N HIS A 65 10.59 -8.67 7.33
CA HIS A 65 11.91 -8.17 6.95
C HIS A 65 12.89 -9.24 6.45
N SER A 66 12.53 -10.53 6.58
CA SER A 66 13.43 -11.66 6.33
C SER A 66 13.97 -11.75 4.90
N TRP A 67 13.28 -11.15 3.92
CA TRP A 67 13.74 -11.14 2.54
C TRP A 67 14.96 -10.25 2.30
N LEU A 68 15.21 -9.26 3.17
CA LEU A 68 16.28 -8.28 2.99
C LEU A 68 17.67 -8.89 3.24
N PRO A 69 17.93 -9.63 4.34
CA PRO A 69 19.19 -10.35 4.51
C PRO A 69 19.49 -11.34 3.39
N ASP A 70 18.50 -12.13 2.95
CA ASP A 70 18.65 -13.10 1.86
C ASP A 70 19.08 -12.44 0.54
N ALA A 71 18.62 -11.21 0.29
CA ALA A 71 18.94 -10.47 -0.94
C ALA A 71 20.37 -9.89 -0.97
N MET A 72 21.06 -9.80 0.17
CA MET A 72 22.42 -9.26 0.25
C MET A 72 23.51 -10.29 -0.08
N VAL A 73 23.15 -11.57 -0.14
CA VAL A 73 24.07 -12.67 -0.47
C VAL A 73 24.05 -12.98 -1.98
N ALA A 74 23.11 -12.39 -2.72
CA ALA A 74 22.95 -12.54 -4.16
C ALA A 74 23.79 -11.54 -4.96
#